data_AF-A0A948HLR9-F1
#
_entry.id   AF-A0A948HLR9-F1
#
_cell.length_a   1.000
_cell.length_b   1.000
_cell.length_c   1.000
_cell.angle_alpha   90.00
_cell.angle_beta   90.00
_cell.angle_gamma   90.00
#
_symmetry.space_group_name_H-M   'P 1'
#
loop_
_entity.id
_entity.type
_entity.pdbx_description
1 polymer ?
#
loop_
_entity_poly.entity_id
_entity_poly.type
_entity_poly.pdbx_seq_one_letter_code
_entity_poly.pdbx_strand_id
1 'polypeptide(L)'
;MDEQGTPLWNPTLYMTTQLRNASLAPSTTKAALEAIKLLNAWADSERINLEARLAHRQFLSDIEIQLLATFLRTRAAKAALSSRPLSLVRYASRVRAAPGAARRQVDPHTAYNRITAVASYLDWLAKYLLEREAKGMDQAAALTIALMGERLKCKRGRKRKSSINARMGLDEPQKSLLDEMMGTGSALNPFPLEVQIRNAVILDLLDLGLRAGELLSLKVSDFDFQANTFTVARRHGDSSDPRRSQPVVKTRDRVLPITDELARRILGYVSSERKSCAASRRHSFLLVTHKLGPHHGQPMSYQALSKAFAKLREAAHGRLDGLSPHVIRHTANDRFSRQMDSLGTPPAQEEKMRSYIMGWREGSGSAATYTRRHTQRKAMEATLMLQKSRRDKGRA
;
A
#
# COMPACT_ATOMS: atom_id res chain seq x y z
N MET A 1 6.72 -17.48 -16.65
CA MET A 1 7.81 -17.98 -17.49
C MET A 1 7.33 -19.32 -17.99
N ASP A 2 7.75 -19.69 -19.20
CA ASP A 2 7.57 -21.06 -19.67
C ASP A 2 8.47 -22.03 -18.88
N GLU A 3 8.45 -23.30 -19.27
CA GLU A 3 9.24 -24.36 -18.64
C GLU A 3 10.76 -24.15 -18.79
N GLN A 4 11.20 -23.38 -19.80
CA GLN A 4 12.60 -23.02 -20.00
C GLN A 4 13.02 -21.73 -19.25
N GLY A 5 12.11 -21.08 -18.52
CA GLY A 5 12.41 -19.86 -17.77
C GLY A 5 12.29 -18.57 -18.58
N THR A 6 11.80 -18.64 -19.82
CA THR A 6 11.60 -17.47 -20.70
C THR A 6 10.30 -16.74 -20.33
N PRO A 7 10.27 -15.39 -20.37
CA PRO A 7 9.02 -14.65 -20.22
C PRO A 7 7.98 -15.07 -21.28
N LEU A 8 6.73 -15.27 -20.86
CA LEU A 8 5.64 -15.57 -21.79
C LEU A 8 5.42 -14.36 -22.72
N TRP A 9 5.27 -14.61 -24.01
CA TRP A 9 5.17 -13.57 -25.04
C TRP A 9 4.02 -12.59 -24.78
N ASN A 10 2.77 -13.08 -24.72
CA ASN A 10 1.59 -12.22 -24.61
C ASN A 10 1.53 -11.38 -23.31
N PRO A 11 1.84 -11.92 -22.11
CA PRO A 11 1.97 -11.10 -20.91
C PRO A 11 3.05 -10.02 -21.02
N THR A 12 4.15 -10.30 -21.74
CA THR A 12 5.25 -9.35 -21.94
C THR A 12 4.82 -8.24 -22.91
N LEU A 13 4.14 -8.58 -24.00
CA LEU A 13 3.57 -7.63 -24.95
C LEU A 13 2.49 -6.74 -24.29
N TYR A 14 1.64 -7.31 -23.45
CA TYR A 14 0.65 -6.54 -22.68
C TYR A 14 1.31 -5.52 -21.74
N MET A 15 2.39 -5.95 -21.07
CA MET A 15 3.14 -5.07 -20.18
C MET A 15 3.70 -3.86 -20.93
N THR A 16 4.31 -4.07 -22.09
CA THR A 16 4.95 -3.00 -22.87
C THR A 16 3.92 -2.10 -23.55
N THR A 17 2.89 -2.67 -24.15
CA THR A 17 1.92 -1.91 -24.96
C THR A 17 0.79 -1.27 -24.15
N GLN A 18 0.34 -1.90 -23.06
CA GLN A 18 -0.81 -1.42 -22.29
C GLN A 18 -0.37 -0.79 -20.96
N LEU A 19 0.38 -1.54 -20.15
CA LEU A 19 0.69 -1.11 -18.78
C LEU A 19 1.74 0.01 -18.72
N ARG A 20 2.79 -0.07 -19.55
CA ARG A 20 3.85 0.94 -19.59
C ARG A 20 3.40 2.23 -20.28
N ASN A 21 2.67 2.13 -21.40
CA ASN A 21 2.13 3.29 -22.11
C ASN A 21 1.12 4.08 -21.27
N ALA A 22 0.36 3.39 -20.40
CA ALA A 22 -0.52 4.05 -19.44
C ALA A 22 0.22 4.74 -18.26
N SER A 23 1.56 4.77 -18.27
CA SER A 23 2.40 5.39 -17.24
C SER A 23 2.05 4.93 -15.81
N LEU A 24 1.64 3.66 -15.67
CA LEU A 24 1.29 3.10 -14.38
C LEU A 24 2.53 2.95 -13.50
N ALA A 25 2.33 3.14 -12.19
CA ALA A 25 3.40 2.95 -11.22
C ALA A 25 3.97 1.50 -11.30
N PRO A 26 5.29 1.29 -11.13
CA PRO A 26 5.90 -0.03 -11.23
C PRO A 26 5.27 -1.10 -10.32
N SER A 27 4.81 -0.70 -9.12
CA SER A 27 4.10 -1.59 -8.20
C SER A 27 2.74 -2.03 -8.72
N THR A 28 2.02 -1.15 -9.43
CA THR A 28 0.76 -1.48 -10.09
C THR A 28 0.99 -2.44 -11.25
N THR A 29 2.00 -2.18 -12.09
CA THR A 29 2.40 -3.07 -13.20
C THR A 29 2.76 -4.46 -12.68
N LYS A 30 3.57 -4.53 -11.60
CA LYS A 30 3.90 -5.79 -10.94
C LYS A 30 2.66 -6.52 -10.44
N ALA A 31 1.73 -5.82 -9.77
CA ALA A 31 0.51 -6.43 -9.27
C ALA A 31 -0.39 -6.98 -10.38
N ALA A 32 -0.47 -6.28 -11.53
CA ALA A 32 -1.18 -6.76 -12.71
C ALA A 32 -0.53 -8.03 -13.29
N LEU A 33 0.81 -8.05 -13.44
CA LEU A 33 1.55 -9.22 -13.89
C LEU A 33 1.42 -10.41 -12.94
N GLU A 34 1.44 -10.17 -11.62
CA GLU A 34 1.18 -11.22 -10.63
C GLU A 34 -0.24 -11.79 -10.80
N ALA A 35 -1.25 -10.96 -11.11
CA ALA A 35 -2.60 -11.43 -11.38
C ALA A 35 -2.69 -12.24 -12.69
N ILE A 36 -1.97 -11.83 -13.74
CA ILE A 36 -1.90 -12.58 -15.01
C ILE A 36 -1.20 -13.93 -14.82
N LYS A 37 -0.16 -14.00 -13.98
CA LYS A 37 0.45 -15.29 -13.60
C LYS A 37 -0.57 -16.22 -12.94
N LEU A 38 -1.47 -15.69 -12.11
CA LEU A 38 -2.54 -16.47 -11.50
C LEU A 38 -3.59 -16.94 -12.52
N LEU A 39 -3.88 -16.15 -13.55
CA LEU A 39 -4.76 -16.56 -14.65
C LEU A 39 -4.18 -17.77 -15.38
N ASN A 40 -2.90 -17.72 -15.77
CA ASN A 40 -2.26 -18.84 -16.47
C ASN A 40 -2.22 -20.10 -15.60
N ALA A 41 -1.85 -19.94 -14.33
CA ALA A 41 -1.92 -21.00 -13.32
C ALA A 41 -3.30 -21.67 -13.22
N TRP A 42 -4.37 -20.87 -13.25
CA TRP A 42 -5.73 -21.39 -13.25
C TRP A 42 -6.05 -22.13 -14.55
N ALA A 43 -5.69 -21.56 -15.70
CA ALA A 43 -5.92 -22.17 -17.00
C ALA A 43 -5.21 -23.52 -17.13
N ASP A 44 -3.95 -23.61 -16.70
CA ASP A 44 -3.18 -24.86 -16.66
C ASP A 44 -3.87 -25.91 -15.78
N SER A 45 -4.42 -25.50 -14.64
CA SER A 45 -5.09 -26.40 -13.71
C SER A 45 -6.42 -26.97 -14.23
N GLU A 46 -7.12 -26.19 -15.07
CA GLU A 46 -8.34 -26.61 -15.74
C GLU A 46 -8.05 -27.20 -17.15
N ARG A 47 -6.77 -27.35 -17.51
CA ARG A 47 -6.29 -27.83 -18.83
C ARG A 47 -6.84 -27.02 -20.01
N ILE A 48 -6.95 -25.71 -19.81
CA ILE A 48 -7.45 -24.76 -20.79
C ILE A 48 -6.28 -24.10 -21.52
N ASN A 49 -6.16 -24.33 -22.83
CA ASN A 49 -5.30 -23.49 -23.67
C ASN A 49 -6.03 -22.18 -24.00
N LEU A 50 -5.81 -21.16 -23.16
CA LEU A 50 -6.48 -19.86 -23.29
C LEU A 50 -6.23 -19.19 -24.64
N GLU A 51 -4.99 -19.20 -25.13
CA GLU A 51 -4.63 -18.50 -26.36
C GLU A 51 -5.32 -19.14 -27.57
N ALA A 52 -5.24 -20.47 -27.69
CA ALA A 52 -5.90 -21.19 -28.76
C ALA A 52 -7.42 -20.99 -28.71
N ARG A 53 -8.04 -21.06 -27.53
CA ARG A 53 -9.50 -20.86 -27.40
C ARG A 53 -9.95 -19.46 -27.81
N LEU A 54 -9.26 -18.43 -27.33
CA LEU A 54 -9.62 -17.05 -27.66
C LEU A 54 -9.44 -16.75 -29.16
N ALA A 55 -8.39 -17.29 -29.78
CA ALA A 55 -8.18 -17.24 -31.22
C ALA A 55 -9.31 -17.94 -32.03
N HIS A 56 -9.90 -18.99 -31.48
CA HIS A 56 -11.05 -19.69 -32.08
C HIS A 56 -12.42 -19.14 -31.62
N ARG A 57 -12.46 -17.95 -31.01
CA ARG A 57 -13.70 -17.30 -30.50
C ARG A 57 -14.43 -18.12 -29.43
N GLN A 58 -13.72 -19.04 -28.78
CA GLN A 58 -14.24 -19.86 -27.68
C GLN A 58 -13.94 -19.16 -26.34
N PHE A 59 -14.75 -18.15 -26.02
CA PHE A 59 -14.60 -17.37 -24.79
C PHE A 59 -14.95 -18.18 -23.52
N LEU A 60 -14.65 -17.61 -22.35
CA LEU A 60 -14.96 -18.25 -21.07
C LEU A 60 -16.48 -18.24 -20.81
N SER A 61 -17.01 -19.40 -20.44
CA SER A 61 -18.39 -19.57 -19.98
C SER A 61 -18.62 -18.94 -18.60
N ASP A 62 -19.88 -18.78 -18.21
CA ASP A 62 -20.22 -18.23 -16.88
C ASP A 62 -19.72 -19.09 -15.72
N ILE A 63 -19.68 -20.41 -15.92
CA ILE A 63 -19.13 -21.36 -14.93
C ILE A 63 -17.62 -21.15 -14.79
N GLU A 64 -16.89 -21.07 -15.91
CA GLU A 64 -15.44 -20.83 -15.90
C GLU A 64 -15.10 -19.46 -15.28
N ILE A 65 -15.87 -18.42 -15.60
CA ILE A 65 -15.74 -17.09 -14.99
C ILE A 65 -15.92 -17.17 -13.46
N GLN A 66 -16.91 -17.92 -12.99
CA GLN A 66 -17.16 -18.12 -11.55
C GLN A 66 -15.99 -18.87 -10.87
N LEU A 67 -15.46 -19.91 -11.52
CA LEU A 67 -14.33 -20.69 -11.02
C LEU A 67 -13.04 -19.85 -10.98
N LEU A 68 -12.73 -19.12 -12.05
CA LEU A 68 -11.59 -18.20 -12.12
C LEU A 68 -11.69 -17.12 -11.03
N ALA A 69 -12.86 -16.49 -10.88
CA ALA A 69 -13.06 -15.46 -9.86
C ALA A 69 -12.93 -16.01 -8.43
N THR A 70 -13.26 -17.28 -8.21
CA THR A 70 -13.05 -17.98 -6.93
C THR A 70 -11.56 -18.26 -6.71
N PHE A 71 -10.86 -18.76 -7.74
CA PHE A 71 -9.43 -19.02 -7.70
C PHE A 71 -8.61 -17.76 -7.37
N LEU A 72 -8.90 -16.64 -8.04
CA LEU A 72 -8.21 -15.36 -7.83
C LEU A 72 -8.35 -14.78 -6.41
N ARG A 73 -9.37 -15.20 -5.66
CA ARG A 73 -9.61 -14.83 -4.26
C ARG A 73 -8.78 -15.63 -3.26
N THR A 74 -8.12 -16.71 -3.68
CA THR A 74 -7.38 -17.55 -2.73
C THR A 74 -5.98 -16.98 -2.43
N ARG A 75 -5.53 -17.14 -1.18
CA ARG A 75 -4.17 -16.84 -0.71
C ARG A 75 -3.17 -17.86 -1.26
N ALA A 76 -3.59 -19.10 -1.45
CA ALA A 76 -2.76 -20.23 -1.85
C ALA A 76 -2.26 -20.15 -3.30
N ALA A 77 -2.95 -19.40 -4.15
CA ALA A 77 -2.48 -19.07 -5.50
C ALA A 77 -1.06 -18.43 -5.47
N LYS A 78 -0.69 -17.76 -4.37
CA LYS A 78 0.65 -17.18 -4.15
C LYS A 78 1.69 -18.19 -3.66
N ALA A 79 1.29 -19.24 -2.94
CA ALA A 79 2.18 -20.28 -2.43
C ALA A 79 2.55 -21.31 -3.53
N ALA A 80 1.63 -21.57 -4.45
CA ALA A 80 1.86 -22.42 -5.62
C ALA A 80 2.86 -21.79 -6.62
N LEU A 81 2.97 -20.46 -6.65
CA LEU A 81 3.94 -19.71 -7.47
C LEU A 81 5.39 -19.76 -6.95
N SER A 82 5.61 -20.26 -5.73
CA SER A 82 6.93 -20.33 -5.08
C SER A 82 7.57 -21.73 -5.09
N SER A 83 6.85 -22.73 -5.61
CA SER A 83 7.29 -24.13 -5.71
C SER A 83 7.43 -24.52 -7.19
N ARG A 84 8.31 -25.47 -7.52
CA ARG A 84 8.48 -26.03 -8.88
C ARG A 84 7.13 -26.34 -9.57
N PRO A 85 7.05 -26.21 -10.91
CA PRO A 85 5.79 -26.20 -11.69
C PRO A 85 4.88 -27.42 -11.50
N LEU A 86 5.42 -28.57 -11.07
CA LEU A 86 4.67 -29.80 -10.83
C LEU A 86 3.74 -29.78 -9.59
N SER A 87 3.76 -28.74 -8.76
CA SER A 87 2.91 -28.65 -7.56
C SER A 87 1.56 -27.95 -7.77
N LEU A 88 1.31 -27.35 -8.95
CA LEU A 88 0.08 -26.59 -9.21
C LEU A 88 -1.12 -27.49 -9.50
N VAL A 89 -0.92 -28.53 -10.33
CA VAL A 89 -1.96 -29.49 -10.74
C VAL A 89 -2.47 -30.32 -9.55
N ARG A 90 -1.57 -30.71 -8.62
CA ARG A 90 -1.94 -31.41 -7.37
C ARG A 90 -2.66 -30.52 -6.35
N TYR A 91 -2.67 -29.20 -6.53
CA TYR A 91 -3.25 -28.26 -5.56
C TYR A 91 -4.68 -27.86 -5.93
N ALA A 92 -4.99 -27.68 -7.22
CA ALA A 92 -6.35 -27.39 -7.69
C ALA A 92 -7.37 -28.46 -7.24
N SER A 93 -6.94 -29.73 -7.16
CA SER A 93 -7.73 -30.83 -6.61
C SER A 93 -7.94 -30.77 -5.09
N ARG A 94 -6.99 -30.21 -4.31
CA ARG A 94 -7.09 -30.07 -2.84
C ARG A 94 -7.89 -28.87 -2.36
N VAL A 95 -8.11 -27.86 -3.21
CA VAL A 95 -8.88 -26.65 -2.85
C VAL A 95 -10.38 -26.95 -2.73
N ARG A 96 -10.87 -28.01 -3.37
CA ARG A 96 -12.30 -28.38 -3.38
C ARG A 96 -12.78 -29.08 -2.09
N ALA A 97 -11.90 -29.50 -1.18
CA ALA A 97 -12.26 -30.50 -0.15
C ALA A 97 -11.82 -30.20 1.31
N ALA A 98 -11.59 -28.95 1.75
CA ALA A 98 -11.11 -28.70 3.13
C ALA A 98 -11.96 -27.67 3.94
N PRO A 99 -12.33 -27.98 5.20
CA PRO A 99 -12.94 -27.02 6.13
C PRO A 99 -11.98 -25.85 6.41
N GLY A 100 -12.48 -24.60 6.44
CA GLY A 100 -11.69 -23.39 6.75
C GLY A 100 -11.39 -22.44 5.57
N ALA A 101 -12.12 -22.56 4.45
CA ALA A 101 -11.94 -21.76 3.23
C ALA A 101 -11.88 -20.24 3.46
N ALA A 102 -12.59 -19.69 4.45
CA ALA A 102 -12.58 -18.26 4.78
C ALA A 102 -11.20 -17.74 5.25
N ARG A 103 -10.43 -18.53 6.00
CA ARG A 103 -9.07 -18.15 6.46
C ARG A 103 -8.04 -18.12 5.32
N ARG A 104 -8.39 -18.68 4.16
CA ARG A 104 -7.53 -18.79 2.98
C ARG A 104 -7.84 -17.74 1.90
N GLN A 105 -8.74 -16.79 2.13
CA GLN A 105 -9.05 -15.73 1.14
C GLN A 105 -8.19 -14.48 1.31
N VAL A 106 -7.84 -13.83 0.19
CA VAL A 106 -7.14 -12.54 0.21
C VAL A 106 -8.09 -11.43 0.65
N ASP A 107 -7.52 -10.30 1.06
CA ASP A 107 -8.28 -9.09 1.34
C ASP A 107 -9.17 -8.68 0.14
N PRO A 108 -10.41 -8.20 0.35
CA PRO A 108 -11.32 -7.84 -0.73
C PRO A 108 -10.75 -6.86 -1.76
N HIS A 109 -9.91 -5.90 -1.33
CA HIS A 109 -9.26 -4.98 -2.26
C HIS A 109 -8.23 -5.69 -3.14
N THR A 110 -7.50 -6.67 -2.58
CA THR A 110 -6.57 -7.50 -3.34
C THR A 110 -7.32 -8.35 -4.38
N ALA A 111 -8.43 -8.98 -3.99
CA ALA A 111 -9.28 -9.73 -4.92
C ALA A 111 -9.82 -8.82 -6.04
N TYR A 112 -10.31 -7.64 -5.69
CA TYR A 112 -10.78 -6.64 -6.64
C TYR A 112 -9.70 -6.28 -7.68
N ASN A 113 -8.49 -5.98 -7.23
CA ASN A 113 -7.38 -5.60 -8.11
C ASN A 113 -6.96 -6.76 -9.03
N ARG A 114 -6.87 -7.99 -8.49
CA ARG A 114 -6.55 -9.19 -9.29
C ARG A 114 -7.56 -9.43 -10.39
N ILE A 115 -8.85 -9.47 -10.05
CA ILE A 115 -9.93 -9.69 -11.02
C ILE A 115 -10.00 -8.54 -12.03
N THR A 116 -9.70 -7.31 -11.60
CA THR A 116 -9.62 -6.16 -12.50
C THR A 116 -8.52 -6.33 -13.54
N ALA A 117 -7.30 -6.64 -13.11
CA ALA A 117 -6.18 -6.86 -14.00
C ALA A 117 -6.43 -8.03 -14.97
N VAL A 118 -6.98 -9.14 -14.47
CA VAL A 118 -7.31 -10.31 -15.30
C VAL A 118 -8.38 -10.00 -16.34
N ALA A 119 -9.46 -9.29 -15.96
CA ALA A 119 -10.50 -8.91 -16.91
C ALA A 119 -9.96 -7.99 -18.01
N SER A 120 -9.12 -7.00 -17.65
CA SER A 120 -8.48 -6.11 -18.63
C SER A 120 -7.49 -6.84 -19.54
N TYR A 121 -6.75 -7.82 -19.02
CA TYR A 121 -5.84 -8.62 -19.82
C TYR A 121 -6.58 -9.55 -20.79
N LEU A 122 -7.65 -10.23 -20.35
CA LEU A 122 -8.45 -11.11 -21.20
C LEU A 122 -9.17 -10.34 -22.32
N ASP A 123 -9.70 -9.16 -22.01
CA ASP A 123 -10.31 -8.26 -23.02
C ASP A 123 -9.29 -7.89 -24.10
N TRP A 124 -8.08 -7.47 -23.69
CA TRP A 124 -6.99 -7.14 -24.62
C TRP A 124 -6.51 -8.36 -25.41
N LEU A 125 -6.26 -9.48 -24.74
CA LEU A 125 -5.69 -10.68 -25.36
C LEU A 125 -6.63 -11.24 -26.43
N ALA A 126 -7.93 -11.27 -26.15
CA ALA A 126 -8.92 -11.74 -27.10
C ALA A 126 -8.96 -10.88 -28.38
N LYS A 127 -8.98 -9.55 -28.24
CA LYS A 127 -8.96 -8.61 -29.38
C LYS A 127 -7.67 -8.76 -30.18
N TYR A 128 -6.53 -8.77 -29.50
CA TYR A 128 -5.22 -8.91 -30.11
C TYR A 128 -5.09 -10.21 -30.93
N LEU A 129 -5.56 -11.35 -30.41
CA LEU A 129 -5.48 -12.63 -31.11
C LEU A 129 -6.39 -12.69 -32.34
N LEU A 130 -7.60 -12.14 -32.26
CA LEU A 130 -8.53 -12.10 -33.40
C LEU A 130 -8.03 -11.20 -34.53
N GLU A 131 -7.45 -10.04 -34.19
CA GLU A 131 -6.80 -9.15 -35.16
C GLU A 131 -5.60 -9.83 -35.83
N ARG A 132 -4.75 -10.50 -35.03
CA ARG A 132 -3.54 -11.17 -35.53
C ARG A 132 -3.84 -12.31 -36.51
N GLU A 133 -4.91 -13.07 -36.29
CA GLU A 133 -5.29 -14.18 -37.17
C GLU A 133 -6.04 -13.76 -38.43
N ALA A 134 -6.15 -12.44 -38.71
CA ALA A 134 -6.88 -11.86 -39.82
C ALA A 134 -8.35 -12.34 -39.93
N LYS A 135 -8.91 -12.87 -38.83
CA LYS A 135 -10.28 -13.40 -38.75
C LYS A 135 -11.35 -12.30 -38.72
N GLY A 136 -10.95 -11.03 -38.78
CA GLY A 136 -11.81 -9.85 -38.60
C GLY A 136 -12.44 -9.81 -37.21
N MET A 137 -12.52 -8.63 -36.59
CA MET A 137 -13.33 -8.47 -35.40
C MET A 137 -14.76 -8.13 -35.83
N ASP A 138 -15.65 -9.13 -35.79
CA ASP A 138 -17.08 -8.84 -35.97
C ASP A 138 -17.69 -8.24 -34.68
N GLN A 139 -18.81 -7.55 -34.85
CA GLN A 139 -19.49 -6.88 -33.74
C GLN A 139 -19.95 -7.87 -32.66
N ALA A 140 -20.28 -9.10 -33.04
CA ALA A 140 -20.71 -10.17 -32.13
C ALA A 140 -19.56 -10.64 -31.20
N ALA A 141 -18.37 -10.86 -31.75
CA ALA A 141 -17.18 -11.22 -30.98
C ALA A 141 -16.75 -10.05 -30.09
N ALA A 142 -16.76 -8.81 -30.60
CA ALA A 142 -16.45 -7.62 -29.80
C ALA A 142 -17.39 -7.50 -28.59
N LEU A 143 -18.70 -7.71 -28.79
CA LEU A 143 -19.69 -7.70 -27.71
C LEU A 143 -19.45 -8.83 -26.72
N THR A 144 -19.14 -10.04 -27.19
CA THR A 144 -18.92 -11.20 -26.32
C THR A 144 -17.66 -11.03 -25.46
N ILE A 145 -16.58 -10.47 -26.03
CA ILE A 145 -15.37 -10.12 -25.29
C ILE A 145 -15.69 -9.08 -24.19
N ALA A 146 -16.42 -8.03 -24.55
CA ALA A 146 -16.82 -6.99 -23.60
C ALA A 146 -17.68 -7.57 -22.47
N LEU A 147 -18.66 -8.43 -22.80
CA LEU A 147 -19.51 -9.11 -21.83
C LEU A 147 -18.72 -10.07 -20.93
N MET A 148 -17.78 -10.84 -21.45
CA MET A 148 -16.87 -11.68 -20.66
C MET A 148 -16.09 -10.83 -19.64
N GLY A 149 -15.54 -9.71 -20.11
CA GLY A 149 -14.87 -8.72 -19.29
C GLY A 149 -15.77 -8.25 -18.15
N GLU A 150 -16.94 -7.70 -18.47
CA GLU A 150 -17.92 -7.19 -17.49
C GLU A 150 -18.42 -8.25 -16.52
N ARG A 151 -18.71 -9.48 -16.99
CA ARG A 151 -19.09 -10.61 -16.14
C ARG A 151 -18.02 -10.90 -15.10
N LEU A 152 -16.73 -10.92 -15.48
CA LEU A 152 -15.62 -11.00 -14.53
C LEU A 152 -15.61 -9.80 -13.57
N LYS A 153 -15.85 -8.57 -14.05
CA LYS A 153 -15.89 -7.37 -13.18
C LYS A 153 -17.01 -7.45 -12.14
N CYS A 154 -18.18 -7.96 -12.50
CA CYS A 154 -19.29 -8.19 -11.58
C CYS A 154 -18.89 -9.17 -10.46
N LYS A 155 -18.01 -10.13 -10.75
CA LYS A 155 -17.44 -11.03 -9.74
C LYS A 155 -16.36 -10.39 -8.90
N ARG A 156 -16.04 -9.08 -8.93
CA ARG A 156 -15.06 -8.45 -8.01
C ARG A 156 -15.56 -8.35 -6.56
N GLY A 157 -16.88 -8.35 -6.37
CA GLY A 157 -17.54 -7.99 -5.12
C GLY A 157 -17.66 -6.48 -4.97
N ARG A 158 -18.73 -6.01 -4.32
CA ARG A 158 -18.90 -4.57 -4.02
C ARG A 158 -17.89 -4.17 -2.95
N LYS A 159 -17.31 -2.97 -3.07
CA LYS A 159 -16.55 -2.34 -1.98
C LYS A 159 -17.52 -2.13 -0.80
N ARG A 160 -17.61 -3.08 0.13
CA ARG A 160 -18.26 -2.85 1.42
C ARG A 160 -17.42 -1.82 2.17
N LYS A 161 -17.73 -0.54 2.00
CA LYS A 161 -17.23 0.52 2.89
C LYS A 161 -18.04 0.44 4.17
N SER A 162 -17.74 -0.52 5.05
CA SER A 162 -18.15 -0.36 6.45
C SER A 162 -17.44 0.89 6.96
N SER A 163 -18.17 1.99 7.10
CA SER A 163 -17.67 3.25 7.64
C SER A 163 -17.37 3.12 9.14
N ILE A 164 -18.07 2.20 9.82
CA ILE A 164 -18.01 1.99 11.27
C ILE A 164 -16.66 1.41 11.70
N ASN A 165 -16.07 0.51 10.90
CA ASN A 165 -14.77 -0.13 11.20
C ASN A 165 -13.63 0.41 10.35
N ALA A 166 -13.72 1.65 9.87
CA ALA A 166 -12.65 2.26 9.10
C ALA A 166 -11.39 2.37 9.98
N ARG A 167 -10.21 2.12 9.37
CA ARG A 167 -8.94 2.21 10.08
C ARG A 167 -8.71 3.65 10.54
N MET A 168 -8.65 3.88 11.85
CA MET A 168 -8.45 5.20 12.46
C MET A 168 -6.99 5.40 12.90
N GLY A 169 -6.64 6.63 13.25
CA GLY A 169 -5.41 6.93 13.97
C GLY A 169 -5.44 6.35 15.38
N LEU A 170 -4.31 6.44 16.08
CA LEU A 170 -4.20 6.02 17.48
C LEU A 170 -5.12 6.86 18.38
N ASP A 171 -5.67 6.26 19.42
CA ASP A 171 -6.29 7.00 20.53
C ASP A 171 -5.22 7.54 21.50
N GLU A 172 -5.63 8.34 22.49
CA GLU A 172 -4.65 8.96 23.42
C GLU A 172 -3.88 7.92 24.25
N PRO A 173 -4.50 6.89 24.85
CA PRO A 173 -3.77 5.83 25.56
C PRO A 173 -2.73 5.12 24.68
N GLN A 174 -3.07 4.83 23.42
CA GLN A 174 -2.15 4.23 22.47
C GLN A 174 -0.99 5.15 22.09
N LYS A 175 -1.23 6.46 22.00
CA LYS A 175 -0.16 7.44 21.75
C LYS A 175 0.80 7.52 22.92
N SER A 176 0.29 7.67 24.14
CA SER A 176 1.12 7.72 25.35
C SER A 176 1.98 6.47 25.50
N LEU A 177 1.41 5.29 25.25
CA LEU A 177 2.17 4.04 25.26
C LEU A 177 3.25 4.02 24.16
N LEU A 178 2.92 4.48 22.95
CA LEU A 178 3.89 4.53 21.86
C LEU A 178 5.05 5.49 22.21
N ASP A 179 4.77 6.65 22.78
CA ASP A 179 5.78 7.63 23.17
C ASP A 179 6.71 7.05 24.26
N GLU A 180 6.15 6.37 25.27
CA GLU A 180 6.90 5.70 26.32
C GLU A 180 7.81 4.56 25.79
N MET A 181 7.28 3.74 24.86
CA MET A 181 8.04 2.68 24.20
C MET A 181 9.17 3.20 23.32
N MET A 182 9.13 4.48 22.96
CA MET A 182 10.04 5.11 22.01
C MET A 182 11.09 6.00 22.69
N GLY A 183 10.91 6.24 23.99
CA GLY A 183 11.95 6.78 24.85
C GLY A 183 13.24 5.97 24.73
N THR A 184 14.36 6.67 24.54
CA THR A 184 15.68 6.04 24.51
C THR A 184 16.02 5.56 25.92
N GLY A 185 16.44 4.29 26.05
CA GLY A 185 16.69 3.63 27.33
C GLY A 185 15.44 3.15 28.07
N SER A 186 14.23 3.34 27.51
CA SER A 186 13.00 2.88 28.14
C SER A 186 12.96 1.35 28.25
N ALA A 187 12.52 0.84 29.40
CA ALA A 187 12.36 -0.59 29.63
C ALA A 187 11.31 -1.23 28.70
N LEU A 188 10.35 -0.44 28.20
CA LEU A 188 9.35 -0.90 27.25
C LEU A 188 9.83 -0.87 25.79
N ASN A 189 11.01 -0.29 25.53
CA ASN A 189 11.57 -0.18 24.19
C ASN A 189 12.21 -1.52 23.77
N PRO A 190 11.66 -2.24 22.78
CA PRO A 190 12.13 -3.59 22.47
C PRO A 190 13.41 -3.60 21.63
N PHE A 191 14.02 -2.46 21.34
CA PHE A 191 15.17 -2.35 20.43
C PHE A 191 16.50 -2.15 21.17
N PRO A 192 17.63 -2.60 20.61
CA PRO A 192 18.96 -2.19 21.05
C PRO A 192 19.16 -0.68 20.92
N LEU A 193 20.01 -0.09 21.76
CA LEU A 193 20.18 1.36 21.90
C LEU A 193 20.47 2.07 20.56
N GLU A 194 21.35 1.51 19.74
CA GLU A 194 21.72 2.02 18.41
C GLU A 194 20.53 2.06 17.43
N VAL A 195 19.54 1.18 17.64
CA VAL A 195 18.31 1.12 16.86
C VAL A 195 17.22 2.04 17.40
N GLN A 196 17.22 2.30 18.72
CA GLN A 196 16.21 3.15 19.38
C GLN A 196 16.23 4.57 18.81
N ILE A 197 17.43 5.17 18.70
CA ILE A 197 17.61 6.54 18.18
C ILE A 197 17.06 6.65 16.75
N ARG A 198 17.44 5.72 15.86
CA ARG A 198 16.91 5.69 14.49
C ARG A 198 15.39 5.55 14.47
N ASN A 199 14.84 4.67 15.30
CA ASN A 199 13.41 4.42 15.31
C ASN A 199 12.62 5.62 15.87
N ALA A 200 13.17 6.36 16.83
CA ALA A 200 12.59 7.62 17.32
C ALA A 200 12.49 8.64 16.18
N VAL A 201 13.58 8.84 15.43
CA VAL A 201 13.58 9.69 14.23
C VAL A 201 12.55 9.23 13.18
N ILE A 202 12.39 7.91 12.99
CA ILE A 202 11.37 7.37 12.08
C ILE A 202 9.96 7.77 12.51
N LEU A 203 9.64 7.68 13.80
CA LEU A 203 8.31 8.02 14.29
C LEU A 203 8.05 9.52 14.22
N ASP A 204 9.00 10.35 14.64
CA ASP A 204 8.90 11.81 14.55
C ASP A 204 8.58 12.23 13.10
N LEU A 205 9.33 11.69 12.13
CA LEU A 205 9.10 11.97 10.71
C LEU A 205 7.77 11.41 10.18
N LEU A 206 7.31 10.26 10.68
CA LEU A 206 5.99 9.72 10.31
C LEU A 206 4.84 10.56 10.90
N ASP A 207 5.04 11.17 12.07
CA ASP A 207 4.06 12.04 12.74
C ASP A 207 3.90 13.39 12.00
N LEU A 208 4.82 13.74 11.10
CA LEU A 208 4.62 14.81 10.10
C LEU A 208 3.71 14.39 8.93
N GLY A 209 3.18 13.18 8.97
CA GLY A 209 2.30 12.67 7.93
C GLY A 209 3.04 12.26 6.66
N LEU A 210 4.25 11.68 6.77
CA LEU A 210 4.91 11.06 5.62
C LEU A 210 4.28 9.69 5.27
N ARG A 211 4.36 9.29 4.01
CA ARG A 211 4.15 7.88 3.63
C ARG A 211 5.42 7.09 3.92
N ALA A 212 5.30 5.78 4.18
CA ALA A 212 6.45 4.91 4.35
C ALA A 212 7.45 4.99 3.18
N GLY A 213 6.97 5.15 1.95
CA GLY A 213 7.82 5.33 0.78
C GLY A 213 8.59 6.65 0.76
N GLU A 214 7.94 7.73 1.21
CA GLU A 214 8.55 9.06 1.32
C GLU A 214 9.63 9.05 2.39
N LEU A 215 9.31 8.52 3.58
CA LEU A 215 10.24 8.36 4.69
C LEU A 215 11.52 7.61 4.25
N LEU A 216 11.36 6.45 3.60
CA LEU A 216 12.49 5.61 3.21
C LEU A 216 13.29 6.17 2.02
N SER A 217 12.76 7.16 1.29
CA SER A 217 13.46 7.83 0.19
C SER A 217 14.20 9.10 0.61
N LEU A 218 14.02 9.58 1.85
CA LEU A 218 14.70 10.77 2.36
C LEU A 218 16.22 10.58 2.35
N LYS A 219 16.92 11.62 1.89
CA LYS A 219 18.37 11.76 1.91
C LYS A 219 18.77 12.83 2.93
N VAL A 220 19.99 12.75 3.47
CA VAL A 220 20.55 13.76 4.38
C VAL A 220 20.60 15.12 3.69
N SER A 221 20.91 15.14 2.39
CA SER A 221 20.92 16.34 1.55
C SER A 221 19.54 16.98 1.35
N ASP A 222 18.45 16.34 1.78
CA ASP A 222 17.11 16.88 1.66
C ASP A 222 16.77 17.87 2.80
N PHE A 223 17.61 17.91 3.83
CA PHE A 223 17.41 18.72 5.03
C PHE A 223 18.22 20.00 4.94
N ASP A 224 17.53 21.12 5.16
CA ASP A 224 18.15 22.40 5.48
C ASP A 224 18.01 22.60 6.99
N PHE A 225 19.11 22.38 7.71
CA PHE A 225 19.16 22.53 9.17
C PHE A 225 19.26 23.97 9.64
N GLN A 226 19.55 24.93 8.74
CA GLN A 226 19.53 26.35 9.07
C GLN A 226 18.10 26.90 8.98
N ALA A 227 17.38 26.53 7.93
CA ALA A 227 15.98 26.90 7.75
C ALA A 227 15.01 25.98 8.52
N ASN A 228 15.51 24.89 9.12
CA ASN A 228 14.71 23.83 9.75
C ASN A 228 13.60 23.30 8.83
N THR A 229 13.97 22.93 7.62
CA THR A 229 13.03 22.32 6.66
C THR A 229 13.62 21.08 6.02
N PHE A 230 12.77 20.26 5.42
CA PHE A 230 13.22 19.21 4.52
C PHE A 230 12.32 19.06 3.31
N THR A 231 12.91 18.59 2.21
CA THR A 231 12.23 18.39 0.94
C THR A 231 11.87 16.92 0.74
N VAL A 232 10.58 16.64 0.58
CA VAL A 232 10.11 15.34 0.09
C VAL A 232 10.12 15.39 -1.43
N ALA A 233 11.19 14.89 -2.06
CA ALA A 233 11.35 14.94 -3.52
C ALA A 233 10.95 13.62 -4.20
N ARG A 234 10.35 13.71 -5.39
CA ARG A 234 9.97 12.57 -6.22
C ARG A 234 11.15 12.08 -7.05
N ARG A 235 11.77 10.98 -6.58
CA ARG A 235 12.93 10.34 -7.22
C ARG A 235 12.58 8.96 -7.79
N HIS A 236 11.84 8.91 -8.89
CA HIS A 236 11.49 7.63 -9.53
C HIS A 236 12.67 7.13 -10.36
N GLY A 237 13.09 5.88 -10.17
CA GLY A 237 14.19 5.30 -10.95
C GLY A 237 15.56 5.86 -10.59
N ASP A 238 15.77 6.22 -9.33
CA ASP A 238 17.06 6.74 -8.85
C ASP A 238 18.12 5.64 -8.93
N SER A 239 19.08 5.80 -9.84
CA SER A 239 20.18 4.85 -10.07
C SER A 239 21.09 4.70 -8.85
N SER A 240 21.09 5.68 -7.93
CA SER A 240 21.85 5.63 -6.69
C SER A 240 21.19 4.78 -5.59
N ASP A 241 19.94 4.34 -5.79
CA ASP A 241 19.25 3.48 -4.82
C ASP A 241 19.61 2.00 -5.04
N PRO A 242 20.38 1.37 -4.13
CA PRO A 242 20.79 -0.03 -4.29
C PRO A 242 19.66 -1.02 -4.01
N ARG A 243 18.48 -0.57 -3.55
CA ARG A 243 17.39 -1.46 -3.12
C ARG A 243 16.63 -1.98 -4.34
N ARG A 244 16.56 -3.32 -4.47
CA ARG A 244 15.74 -4.02 -5.49
C ARG A 244 14.29 -3.52 -5.56
N SER A 245 13.72 -3.14 -4.42
CA SER A 245 12.37 -2.54 -4.34
C SER A 245 12.50 -1.09 -3.87
N GLN A 246 12.78 -0.20 -4.82
CA GLN A 246 12.95 1.23 -4.56
C GLN A 246 11.70 1.83 -3.88
N PRO A 247 11.85 2.50 -2.72
CA PRO A 247 10.82 3.36 -2.17
C PRO A 247 10.65 4.60 -3.05
N VAL A 248 9.42 4.83 -3.49
CA VAL A 248 9.08 5.94 -4.37
C VAL A 248 8.00 6.81 -3.73
N VAL A 249 8.18 8.11 -3.85
CA VAL A 249 7.14 9.10 -3.51
C VAL A 249 6.00 8.95 -4.51
N LYS A 250 4.78 8.68 -4.01
CA LYS A 250 3.62 8.43 -4.89
C LYS A 250 3.12 9.70 -5.58
N THR A 251 3.43 10.87 -5.02
CA THR A 251 2.76 12.15 -5.30
C THR A 251 3.76 13.30 -5.46
N ARG A 252 3.29 14.55 -5.33
CA ARG A 252 4.05 15.78 -5.59
C ARG A 252 5.11 16.05 -4.52
N ASP A 253 6.12 16.80 -4.96
CA ASP A 253 7.18 17.31 -4.11
C ASP A 253 6.63 18.38 -3.17
N ARG A 254 7.23 18.48 -1.99
CA ARG A 254 6.86 19.49 -0.99
C ARG A 254 8.00 19.72 -0.02
N VAL A 255 8.03 20.92 0.53
CA VAL A 255 8.89 21.28 1.65
C VAL A 255 8.06 21.25 2.93
N LEU A 256 8.59 20.60 3.96
CA LEU A 256 7.96 20.51 5.28
C LEU A 256 8.88 21.15 6.33
N PRO A 257 8.33 21.98 7.23
CA PRO A 257 9.08 22.51 8.35
C PRO A 257 9.25 21.43 9.43
N ILE A 258 10.33 21.56 10.20
CA ILE A 258 10.60 20.78 11.41
C ILE A 258 10.95 21.72 12.56
N THR A 259 10.77 21.27 13.80
CA THR A 259 11.19 22.04 14.96
C THR A 259 12.70 21.95 15.15
N ASP A 260 13.29 22.92 15.87
CA ASP A 260 14.71 22.87 16.26
C ASP A 260 15.08 21.57 16.98
N GLU A 261 14.15 21.07 17.81
CA GLU A 261 14.33 19.81 18.53
C GLU A 261 14.43 18.62 17.58
N LEU A 262 13.52 18.52 16.62
CA LEU A 262 13.54 17.45 15.63
C LEU A 262 14.76 17.57 14.71
N ALA A 263 15.11 18.79 14.29
CA ALA A 263 16.32 19.05 13.50
C ALA A 263 17.58 18.58 14.25
N ARG A 264 17.71 18.93 15.54
CA ARG A 264 18.81 18.45 16.41
C ARG A 264 18.82 16.94 16.57
N ARG A 265 17.66 16.29 16.79
CA ARG A 265 17.57 14.82 16.87
C ARG A 265 18.04 14.15 15.58
N ILE A 266 17.61 14.66 14.43
CA ILE A 266 18.00 14.13 13.12
C ILE A 266 19.51 14.34 12.90
N LEU A 267 20.03 15.53 13.16
CA LEU A 267 21.45 15.84 13.01
C LEU A 267 22.32 15.00 13.94
N GLY A 268 21.88 14.81 15.19
CA GLY A 268 22.51 13.93 16.17
C GLY A 268 22.60 12.50 15.64
N TYR A 269 21.47 11.94 15.20
CA TYR A 269 21.42 10.62 14.57
C TYR A 269 22.35 10.49 13.35
N VAL A 270 22.40 11.53 12.48
CA VAL A 270 23.28 11.55 11.30
C VAL A 270 24.75 11.56 11.71
N SER A 271 25.10 12.30 12.75
CA SER A 271 26.48 12.54 13.19
C SER A 271 27.04 11.43 14.09
N SER A 272 26.19 10.69 14.80
CA SER A 272 26.57 9.55 15.64
C SER A 272 26.25 8.22 14.97
N GLU A 273 25.06 7.65 15.22
CA GLU A 273 24.68 6.28 14.87
C GLU A 273 24.78 6.00 13.37
N ARG A 274 24.30 6.93 12.52
CA ARG A 274 24.40 6.73 11.06
C ARG A 274 25.86 6.76 10.62
N LYS A 275 26.65 7.71 11.14
CA LYS A 275 28.06 7.90 10.77
C LYS A 275 28.93 6.73 11.21
N SER A 276 28.59 6.02 12.29
CA SER A 276 29.34 4.85 12.77
C SER A 276 29.31 3.70 11.76
N CYS A 277 28.23 3.55 10.99
CA CYS A 277 28.13 2.58 9.92
C CYS A 277 28.96 2.99 8.68
N ALA A 278 30.12 2.36 8.45
CA ALA A 278 31.01 2.71 7.34
C ALA A 278 30.33 2.76 5.96
N ALA A 279 29.41 1.84 5.66
CA ALA A 279 28.70 1.79 4.38
C ALA A 279 27.76 2.99 4.15
N SER A 280 27.26 3.63 5.22
CA SER A 280 26.35 4.78 5.12
C SER A 280 27.01 6.03 4.52
N ARG A 281 28.34 6.07 4.53
CA ARG A 281 29.15 7.17 3.97
C ARG A 281 29.20 7.14 2.44
N ARG A 282 28.82 6.02 1.83
CA ARG A 282 28.83 5.82 0.37
C ARG A 282 27.51 6.22 -0.31
N HIS A 283 26.51 6.64 0.45
CA HIS A 283 25.22 7.08 -0.07
C HIS A 283 24.60 8.16 0.80
N SER A 284 23.65 8.92 0.27
CA SER A 284 23.01 10.03 0.98
C SER A 284 21.73 9.66 1.71
N PHE A 285 21.20 8.44 1.63
CA PHE A 285 19.96 8.06 2.33
C PHE A 285 20.02 8.27 3.84
N LEU A 286 18.97 8.85 4.42
CA LEU A 286 18.90 9.20 5.84
C LEU A 286 18.91 7.95 6.73
N LEU A 287 17.99 7.02 6.48
CA LEU A 287 17.75 5.85 7.34
C LEU A 287 18.55 4.65 6.87
N VAL A 288 19.35 4.06 7.77
CA VAL A 288 20.20 2.90 7.48
C VAL A 288 19.90 1.71 8.39
N THR A 289 20.38 0.55 7.97
CA THR A 289 20.29 -0.68 8.74
C THR A 289 21.44 -0.76 9.75
N HIS A 290 21.14 -0.69 11.05
CA HIS A 290 22.12 -0.80 12.15
C HIS A 290 22.41 -2.24 12.58
N LYS A 291 21.56 -3.20 12.19
CA LYS A 291 21.82 -4.61 12.51
C LYS A 291 23.08 -5.06 11.78
N LEU A 292 24.02 -5.64 12.53
CA LEU A 292 25.22 -6.27 11.99
C LEU A 292 24.86 -7.36 10.96
N GLY A 293 25.63 -7.41 9.88
CA GLY A 293 25.45 -8.35 8.78
C GLY A 293 25.69 -7.70 7.41
N PRO A 294 25.34 -8.40 6.30
CA PRO A 294 25.65 -7.97 4.94
C PRO A 294 25.03 -6.63 4.52
N HIS A 295 23.96 -6.23 5.19
CA HIS A 295 23.24 -4.99 4.91
C HIS A 295 23.54 -3.88 5.92
N HIS A 296 24.51 -4.06 6.83
CA HIS A 296 24.87 -3.05 7.81
C HIS A 296 25.30 -1.74 7.12
N GLY A 297 24.71 -0.63 7.54
CA GLY A 297 24.91 0.69 6.95
C GLY A 297 24.22 0.94 5.61
N GLN A 298 23.56 -0.07 5.01
CA GLN A 298 22.81 0.09 3.76
C GLN A 298 21.45 0.78 3.99
N PRO A 299 20.84 1.39 2.95
CA PRO A 299 19.56 2.07 3.06
C PRO A 299 18.45 1.14 3.57
N MET A 300 17.67 1.62 4.53
CA MET A 300 16.62 0.83 5.17
C MET A 300 15.52 0.44 4.16
N SER A 301 15.04 -0.79 4.22
CA SER A 301 14.01 -1.31 3.31
C SER A 301 12.60 -1.26 3.90
N TYR A 302 11.56 -1.38 3.06
CA TYR A 302 10.18 -1.55 3.53
C TYR A 302 10.01 -2.76 4.46
N GLN A 303 10.76 -3.84 4.22
CA GLN A 303 10.70 -5.03 5.05
C GLN A 303 11.30 -4.74 6.43
N ALA A 304 12.42 -4.01 6.50
CA ALA A 304 13.02 -3.59 7.75
C ALA A 304 12.07 -2.69 8.57
N LEU A 305 11.42 -1.72 7.91
CA LEU A 305 10.40 -0.88 8.54
C LEU A 305 9.22 -1.71 9.05
N SER A 306 8.71 -2.62 8.24
CA SER A 306 7.61 -3.51 8.62
C SER A 306 7.95 -4.40 9.82
N LYS A 307 9.21 -4.89 9.88
CA LYS A 307 9.73 -5.66 11.02
C LYS A 307 9.84 -4.82 12.28
N ALA A 308 10.31 -3.58 12.19
CA ALA A 308 10.36 -2.67 13.34
C ALA A 308 8.96 -2.45 13.93
N PHE A 309 7.98 -2.14 13.09
CA PHE A 309 6.59 -2.01 13.53
C PHE A 309 6.01 -3.31 14.10
N ALA A 310 6.36 -4.47 13.54
CA ALA A 310 5.94 -5.75 14.10
C ALA A 310 6.49 -5.98 15.51
N LYS A 311 7.76 -5.66 15.74
CA LYS A 311 8.39 -5.79 17.06
C LYS A 311 7.75 -4.86 18.10
N LEU A 312 7.38 -3.64 17.71
CA LEU A 312 6.62 -2.72 18.57
C LEU A 312 5.25 -3.31 18.95
N ARG A 313 4.52 -3.90 18.00
CA ARG A 313 3.22 -4.51 18.29
C ARG A 313 3.33 -5.69 19.25
N GLU A 314 4.34 -6.54 19.05
CA GLU A 314 4.62 -7.68 19.92
C GLU A 314 4.91 -7.24 21.36
N ALA A 315 5.79 -6.25 21.52
CA ALA A 315 6.14 -5.69 22.83
C ALA A 315 4.98 -4.93 23.51
N ALA A 316 4.00 -4.46 22.74
CA ALA A 316 2.84 -3.76 23.28
C ALA A 316 1.75 -4.69 23.85
N HIS A 317 1.91 -6.01 23.72
CA HIS A 317 0.99 -7.03 24.25
C HIS A 317 -0.49 -6.79 23.85
N GLY A 318 -0.75 -6.58 22.55
CA GLY A 318 -2.10 -6.41 22.02
C GLY A 318 -2.61 -4.96 21.99
N ARG A 319 -2.04 -4.06 22.80
CA ARG A 319 -2.49 -2.66 22.91
C ARG A 319 -2.28 -1.84 21.63
N LEU A 320 -1.33 -2.25 20.79
CA LEU A 320 -0.96 -1.59 19.53
C LEU A 320 -1.14 -2.49 18.29
N ASP A 321 -2.02 -3.49 18.30
CA ASP A 321 -2.17 -4.46 17.19
C ASP A 321 -2.42 -3.83 15.80
N GLY A 322 -3.05 -2.66 15.75
CA GLY A 322 -3.29 -1.92 14.53
C GLY A 322 -2.09 -1.14 13.99
N LEU A 323 -1.02 -0.97 14.79
CA LEU A 323 0.06 -0.02 14.55
C LEU A 323 0.80 -0.30 13.24
N SER A 324 0.89 0.74 12.44
CA SER A 324 1.63 0.76 11.17
C SER A 324 1.99 2.21 10.81
N PRO A 325 2.93 2.43 9.88
CA PRO A 325 3.23 3.79 9.40
C PRO A 325 1.98 4.54 8.89
N HIS A 326 1.03 3.81 8.29
CA HIS A 326 -0.22 4.39 7.81
C HIS A 326 -1.15 4.83 8.94
N VAL A 327 -1.15 4.13 10.08
CA VAL A 327 -1.93 4.53 11.26
C VAL A 327 -1.35 5.79 11.90
N ILE A 328 -0.03 5.92 11.99
CA ILE A 328 0.61 7.16 12.46
C ILE A 328 0.23 8.34 11.55
N ARG A 329 0.25 8.12 10.22
CA ARG A 329 -0.23 9.14 9.27
C ARG A 329 -1.68 9.56 9.50
N HIS A 330 -2.56 8.63 9.91
CA HIS A 330 -3.92 8.99 10.33
C HIS A 330 -3.91 9.81 11.61
N THR A 331 -3.12 9.43 12.61
CA THR A 331 -2.94 10.19 13.85
C THR A 331 -2.48 11.62 13.58
N ALA A 332 -1.50 11.81 12.69
CA ALA A 332 -1.04 13.13 12.26
C ALA A 332 -2.16 13.97 11.62
N ASN A 333 -3.02 13.35 10.80
CA ASN A 333 -4.19 14.03 10.22
C ASN A 333 -5.24 14.41 11.25
N ASP A 334 -5.49 13.54 12.24
CA ASP A 334 -6.41 13.82 13.33
C ASP A 334 -5.90 15.04 14.12
N ARG A 335 -4.59 15.08 14.42
CA ARG A 335 -3.95 16.22 15.09
C ARG A 335 -4.03 17.51 14.26
N PHE A 336 -3.73 17.43 12.96
CA PHE A 336 -3.86 18.56 12.04
C PHE A 336 -5.29 19.12 12.02
N SER A 337 -6.30 18.24 11.98
CA SER A 337 -7.72 18.66 11.99
C SER A 337 -8.08 19.41 13.28
N ARG A 338 -7.59 18.95 14.44
CA ARG A 338 -7.79 19.64 15.72
C ARG A 338 -7.10 21.02 15.74
N GLN A 339 -5.91 21.13 15.16
CA GLN A 339 -5.20 22.41 15.05
C GLN A 339 -5.94 23.40 14.13
N MET A 340 -6.47 22.94 13.01
CA MET A 340 -7.25 23.78 12.09
C MET A 340 -8.55 24.26 12.74
N ASP A 341 -9.21 23.40 13.52
CA ASP A 341 -10.37 23.78 14.34
C ASP A 341 -10.02 24.89 15.34
N SER A 342 -8.92 24.76 16.09
CA SER A 342 -8.52 25.78 17.08
C SER A 342 -8.16 27.12 16.44
N LEU A 343 -7.72 27.10 15.18
CA LEU A 343 -7.44 28.30 14.40
C LEU A 343 -8.68 28.85 13.68
N GLY A 344 -9.85 28.19 13.80
CA GLY A 344 -11.07 28.59 13.09
C GLY A 344 -10.95 28.50 11.57
N THR A 345 -10.08 27.63 11.04
CA THR A 345 -9.80 27.57 9.59
C THR A 345 -11.01 27.02 8.83
N PRO A 346 -11.46 27.67 7.74
CA PRO A 346 -12.56 27.18 6.93
C PRO A 346 -12.24 25.83 6.24
N PRO A 347 -13.24 24.93 6.04
CA PRO A 347 -13.01 23.58 5.50
C PRO A 347 -12.29 23.54 4.14
N ALA A 348 -12.60 24.48 3.25
CA ALA A 348 -11.96 24.55 1.93
C ALA A 348 -10.47 24.91 2.03
N GLN A 349 -10.10 25.80 2.96
CA GLN A 349 -8.71 26.18 3.20
C GLN A 349 -7.96 25.05 3.91
N GLU A 350 -8.59 24.41 4.90
CA GLU A 350 -8.07 23.22 5.55
C GLU A 350 -7.76 22.10 4.54
N GLU A 351 -8.65 21.83 3.59
CA GLU A 351 -8.42 20.80 2.57
C GLU A 351 -7.20 21.12 1.68
N LYS A 352 -7.02 22.40 1.30
CA LYS A 352 -5.85 22.85 0.54
C LYS A 352 -4.56 22.66 1.32
N MET A 353 -4.51 23.18 2.55
CA MET A 353 -3.33 23.08 3.43
C MET A 353 -2.98 21.63 3.72
N ARG A 354 -3.99 20.81 4.05
CA ARG A 354 -3.83 19.36 4.26
C ARG A 354 -3.32 18.68 3.00
N SER A 355 -3.89 18.98 1.83
CA SER A 355 -3.45 18.38 0.58
C SER A 355 -1.99 18.71 0.28
N TYR A 356 -1.54 19.93 0.55
CA TYR A 356 -0.14 20.31 0.42
C TYR A 356 0.75 19.48 1.38
N ILE A 357 0.49 19.53 2.69
CA ILE A 357 1.33 18.87 3.72
C ILE A 357 1.35 17.34 3.55
N MET A 358 0.23 16.76 3.17
CA MET A 358 0.10 15.31 2.96
C MET A 358 0.60 14.87 1.57
N GLY A 359 0.99 15.82 0.70
CA GLY A 359 1.36 15.58 -0.68
C GLY A 359 0.24 14.87 -1.44
N TRP A 360 -0.97 15.40 -1.43
CA TRP A 360 -2.08 14.94 -2.26
C TRP A 360 -2.26 15.86 -3.46
N ARG A 361 -2.81 15.31 -4.55
CA ARG A 361 -3.40 16.15 -5.58
C ARG A 361 -4.65 16.79 -4.99
N GLU A 362 -4.71 18.12 -5.05
CA GLU A 362 -5.89 18.89 -4.68
C GLU A 362 -7.13 18.37 -5.44
N GLY A 363 -8.26 18.27 -4.74
CA GLY A 363 -9.50 17.71 -5.30
C GLY A 363 -9.50 16.20 -5.54
N SER A 364 -8.47 15.45 -5.11
CA SER A 364 -8.44 13.98 -5.27
C SER A 364 -9.43 13.22 -4.39
N GLY A 365 -10.12 13.90 -3.46
CA GLY A 365 -10.98 13.28 -2.45
C GLY A 365 -10.21 12.46 -1.41
N SER A 366 -8.88 12.47 -1.44
CA SER A 366 -8.04 11.73 -0.48
C SER A 366 -8.26 12.22 0.96
N ALA A 367 -8.43 13.53 1.14
CA ALA A 367 -8.67 14.17 2.44
C ALA A 367 -9.91 13.62 3.15
N ALA A 368 -10.99 13.35 2.40
CA ALA A 368 -12.24 12.81 2.92
C ALA A 368 -12.11 11.42 3.59
N THR A 369 -11.02 10.69 3.35
CA THR A 369 -10.75 9.42 4.06
C THR A 369 -10.14 9.67 5.43
N TYR A 370 -9.40 10.77 5.61
CA TYR A 370 -8.67 11.11 6.83
C TYR A 370 -9.47 12.03 7.76
N THR A 371 -10.46 12.77 7.27
CA THR A 371 -11.35 13.61 8.09
C THR A 371 -12.46 12.84 8.79
N ARG A 372 -12.69 11.56 8.45
CA ARG A 372 -13.88 10.81 8.92
C ARG A 372 -14.03 10.77 10.44
N ARG A 373 -12.94 10.49 11.17
CA ARG A 373 -12.96 10.43 12.63
C ARG A 373 -13.29 11.80 13.22
N HIS A 374 -12.71 12.86 12.65
CA HIS A 374 -12.99 14.23 13.04
C HIS A 374 -14.46 14.59 12.84
N THR A 375 -15.02 14.28 11.66
CA THR A 375 -16.43 14.49 11.36
C THR A 375 -17.33 13.69 12.30
N GLN A 376 -17.01 12.42 12.56
CA GLN A 376 -17.76 11.58 13.49
C GLN A 376 -17.74 12.14 14.92
N ARG A 377 -16.57 12.58 15.40
CA ARG A 377 -16.43 13.22 16.71
C ARG A 377 -17.28 14.48 16.82
N LYS A 378 -17.18 15.40 15.86
CA LYS A 378 -18.00 16.62 15.83
C LYS A 378 -19.50 16.32 15.79
N ALA A 379 -19.91 15.30 15.03
CA ALA A 379 -21.31 14.88 14.97
C ALA A 379 -21.80 14.33 16.33
N MET A 380 -20.96 13.55 17.04
CA MET A 380 -21.26 13.06 18.38
C MET A 380 -21.36 14.21 19.39
N GLU A 381 -20.39 15.14 19.39
CA GLU A 381 -20.40 16.33 20.26
C GLU A 381 -21.65 17.18 20.04
N ALA A 382 -22.00 17.48 18.79
CA ALA A 382 -23.21 18.23 18.44
C ALA A 382 -24.48 17.50 18.91
N THR A 383 -24.54 16.17 18.76
CA THR A 383 -25.67 15.37 19.23
C THR A 383 -25.82 15.44 20.76
N LEU A 384 -24.70 15.36 21.50
CA LEU A 384 -24.72 15.50 22.96
C LEU A 384 -25.14 16.91 23.40
N MET A 385 -24.68 17.96 22.70
CA MET A 385 -25.10 19.34 22.96
C MET A 385 -26.60 19.53 22.72
N LEU A 386 -27.17 18.95 21.65
CA LEU A 386 -28.61 18.98 21.38
C LEU A 386 -29.43 18.26 22.45
N GLN A 387 -28.92 17.15 23.00
CA GLN A 387 -29.60 16.45 24.11
C GLN A 387 -29.60 17.27 25.40
N LYS A 388 -28.48 17.93 25.71
CA LYS A 388 -28.36 18.82 26.89
C LYS A 388 -29.30 20.02 26.77
N SER A 389 -29.28 20.72 25.64
CA SER A 389 -30.13 21.90 25.43
C SER A 389 -31.64 21.58 25.46
N ARG A 390 -32.05 20.37 25.05
CA ARG A 390 -33.44 19.91 25.20
C ARG A 390 -33.83 19.63 26.65
N ARG A 391 -32.91 19.11 27.47
CA ARG A 391 -33.15 18.90 28.91
C ARG A 391 -33.27 20.22 29.66
N ASP A 392 -32.46 21.21 29.31
CA ASP A 392 -32.47 22.52 29.96
C ASP A 392 -33.75 23.31 29.63
N LYS A 393 -34.30 23.14 28.42
CA LYS A 393 -35.61 23.72 28.02
C LYS A 393 -36.84 23.01 28.58
N GLY A 394 -36.70 21.78 29.09
CA GLY A 394 -37.80 21.02 29.70
C GLY A 394 -37.83 21.12 31.23
N ARG A 395 -36.93 21.90 31.83
CA ARG A 395 -36.81 22.15 33.27
C ARG A 395 -36.96 23.63 33.66
N ALA A 396 -37.09 24.51 32.67
CA ALA A 396 -37.56 25.88 32.81
C ALA A 396 -39.03 25.91 32.40
#